data_AF-A0AAN8R296-F1
#
_entry.id   AF-A0AAN8R296-F1
#
_cell.length_a   1.000
_cell.length_b   1.000
_cell.length_c   1.000
_cell.angle_alpha   90.00
_cell.angle_beta   90.00
_cell.angle_gamma   90.00
#
_symmetry.space_group_name_H-M   'P 1'
#
loop_
_entity.id
_entity.type
_entity.pdbx_description
1 polymer ?
#
loop_
_entity_poly.entity_id
_entity_poly.type
_entity_poly.pdbx_seq_one_letter_code
_entity_poly.pdbx_strand_id
1 'polypeptide(L)' 'MQGPNITMFLHYDIACQLKPHLQKNSPGLMVDTTFAVPAFHAYAHDADCQVTDGTRYVTGSGLADGE' A
#
# COMPACT_ATOMS: atom_id res chain seq x y z
N MET A 1 24.34 14.91 -5.52
CA MET A 1 23.68 15.04 -4.21
C MET A 1 22.57 14.01 -4.18
N GLN A 2 22.73 12.93 -3.41
CA GLN A 2 21.65 11.95 -3.21
C GLN A 2 20.59 12.64 -2.35
N GLY A 3 19.34 12.73 -2.83
CA GLY A 3 18.24 13.23 -2.01
C GLY A 3 18.01 12.34 -0.78
N PRO A 4 17.25 12.79 0.23
CA PRO A 4 16.93 11.96 1.38
C PRO A 4 16.28 10.64 0.93
N ASN A 5 16.66 9.53 1.56
CA ASN A 5 15.99 8.25 1.35
C ASN A 5 14.65 8.32 2.10
N ILE A 6 13.55 8.47 1.35
CA ILE A 6 12.20 8.62 1.88
C ILE A 6 11.49 7.29 1.68
N THR A 7 11.09 6.65 2.77
CA THR A 7 10.13 5.55 2.73
C THR A 7 8.72 6.11 2.64
N MET A 8 7.98 5.74 1.59
CA MET A 8 6.59 6.13 1.37
C MET A 8 5.64 5.04 1.84
N PHE A 9 4.59 5.41 2.56
CA PHE A 9 3.42 4.55 2.78
C PHE A 9 2.29 5.04 1.88
N LEU A 10 1.83 4.20 0.95
CA LEU A 10 0.75 4.50 0.03
C LEU A 10 -0.50 3.73 0.44
N HIS A 11 -1.52 4.47 0.88
CA HIS A 11 -2.84 3.91 1.14
C HIS A 11 -3.64 3.93 -0.16
N TYR A 12 -4.13 2.77 -0.58
CA TYR A 12 -4.89 2.64 -1.82
C TYR A 12 -5.95 1.57 -1.68
N ASP A 13 -7.16 1.86 -2.15
CA ASP A 13 -8.34 1.00 -1.92
C ASP A 13 -8.17 -0.44 -2.39
N ILE A 14 -7.41 -0.63 -3.48
CA ILE A 14 -7.18 -1.94 -4.09
C ILE A 14 -5.67 -2.14 -4.34
N ALA A 15 -4.89 -2.07 -3.26
CA ALA A 15 -3.44 -2.21 -3.31
C ALA A 15 -2.99 -3.52 -3.97
N CYS A 16 -3.74 -4.62 -3.80
CA CYS A 16 -3.42 -5.92 -4.40
C CYS A 16 -3.46 -5.92 -5.94
N GLN A 17 -4.24 -5.03 -6.58
CA GLN A 17 -4.27 -4.86 -8.03
C GLN A 17 -3.23 -3.84 -8.49
N LEU A 18 -3.03 -2.78 -7.71
CA LEU A 18 -2.07 -1.72 -8.03
C LEU A 18 -0.62 -2.22 -7.99
N LYS A 19 -0.25 -3.00 -6.96
CA LYS A 19 1.10 -3.55 -6.78
C LYS A 19 1.61 -4.30 -8.02
N PRO A 20 0.93 -5.34 -8.55
CA PRO A 20 1.40 -6.05 -9.74
C PRO A 20 1.40 -5.18 -10.99
N HIS A 21 0.47 -4.22 -11.10
CA HIS A 21 0.46 -3.25 -12.19
C HIS A 21 1.71 -2.37 -12.17
N LEU A 22 2.08 -1.82 -11.00
CA LEU A 22 3.26 -0.97 -10.85
C LEU A 22 4.56 -1.76 -10.98
N GLN A 23 4.62 -2.99 -10.43
CA GLN A 23 5.78 -3.87 -10.63
C GLN A 23 6.06 -4.11 -12.12
N LYS A 24 5.00 -4.28 -12.94
CA LYS A 24 5.13 -4.51 -14.38
C LYS A 24 5.47 -3.24 -15.16
N ASN A 25 4.77 -2.14 -14.88
CA ASN A 25 4.79 -0.96 -15.76
C ASN A 25 5.64 0.20 -15.23
N SER A 26 5.94 0.23 -13.93
CA SER A 26 6.65 1.32 -13.26
C SER A 26 7.43 0.83 -12.04
N PRO A 27 8.37 -0.12 -12.20
CA PRO A 27 9.07 -0.76 -11.08
C PRO A 27 9.85 0.23 -10.20
N GLY A 28 10.25 1.40 -10.74
CA GLY A 28 10.86 2.47 -9.97
C GLY A 28 9.97 3.04 -8.85
N LEU A 29 8.64 2.96 -8.99
CA LEU A 29 7.68 3.38 -7.96
C LEU A 29 7.53 2.37 -6.83
N MET A 30 8.07 1.15 -6.99
CA MET A 30 8.08 0.13 -5.94
C MET A 30 9.25 0.33 -4.96
N VAL A 31 10.26 1.12 -5.35
CA VAL A 31 11.43 1.39 -4.52
C VAL A 31 11.00 2.26 -3.33
N ASP A 32 11.30 1.79 -2.13
CA ASP A 32 10.98 2.46 -0.87
C ASP A 32 9.48 2.76 -0.65
N THR A 33 8.58 2.07 -1.36
CA THR A 33 7.12 2.21 -1.21
C THR A 33 6.52 0.99 -0.52
N THR A 34 5.83 1.23 0.59
CA THR A 34 4.98 0.24 1.27
C THR A 34 3.53 0.54 0.97
N PHE A 35 2.76 -0.47 0.59
CA PHE A 35 1.35 -0.32 0.26
C PHE A 35 0.50 -0.76 1.45
N ALA A 36 -0.58 -0.03 1.70
CA ALA A 36 -1.61 -0.43 2.64
C ALA A 36 -3.00 -0.14 2.07
N VAL A 37 -4.03 -0.78 2.64
CA VAL A 37 -5.44 -0.57 2.32
C VAL A 37 -6.11 0.07 3.53
N PRO A 38 -6.74 1.24 3.37
CA PRO A 38 -7.41 1.94 4.47
C PRO A 38 -8.53 1.10 5.06
N ALA A 39 -8.80 1.28 6.37
CA ALA A 39 -9.71 0.39 7.09
C ALA A 39 -11.13 0.34 6.49
N PHE A 40 -11.58 1.44 5.88
CA PHE A 40 -12.89 1.51 5.22
C PHE A 40 -12.99 0.61 3.97
N HIS A 41 -11.92 0.55 3.17
CA HIS A 41 -11.89 -0.23 1.92
C HIS A 41 -11.34 -1.65 2.10
N ALA A 42 -10.71 -1.94 3.25
CA ALA A 42 -10.12 -3.24 3.55
C ALA A 42 -11.11 -4.41 3.46
N TYR A 43 -12.41 -4.16 3.61
CA TYR A 43 -13.46 -5.19 3.53
C TYR A 43 -14.18 -5.24 2.17
N ALA A 44 -13.90 -4.31 1.25
CA ALA A 44 -14.69 -4.11 0.03
C ALA A 44 -14.16 -4.91 -1.17
N HIS A 45 -12.89 -5.33 -1.16
CA HIS A 45 -12.25 -6.00 -2.30
C HIS A 45 -12.25 -7.54 -2.18
N ASP A 46 -11.29 -8.10 -1.46
CA ASP A 46 -11.22 -9.52 -1.12
C ASP A 46 -10.46 -9.72 0.21
N ALA A 47 -10.63 -10.90 0.81
CA ALA A 47 -10.02 -11.21 2.09
C ALA A 47 -8.48 -11.26 2.02
N ASP A 48 -7.90 -11.61 0.87
CA ASP A 48 -6.45 -11.71 0.69
C ASP A 48 -5.79 -10.33 0.73
N CYS A 49 -6.38 -9.35 0.05
CA CYS A 49 -6.00 -7.95 0.07
C CYS A 49 -6.17 -7.36 1.48
N GLN A 50 -7.23 -7.73 2.20
CA GLN A 50 -7.44 -7.31 3.57
C GLN A 50 -6.31 -7.77 4.51
N VAL A 51 -5.94 -9.05 4.47
CA VAL A 51 -4.96 -9.62 5.40
C VAL A 51 -3.52 -9.30 5.00
N THR A 52 -3.27 -9.04 3.72
CA THR A 52 -1.93 -8.74 3.20
C THR A 52 -1.60 -7.25 3.32
N ASP A 53 -2.54 -6.38 2.93
CA ASP A 53 -2.30 -4.95 2.81
C ASP A 53 -3.12 -4.11 3.80
N GLY A 54 -4.03 -4.69 4.58
CA GLY A 54 -4.79 -3.90 5.57
C GLY A 54 -3.88 -3.17 6.57
N THR A 55 -4.25 -1.95 6.97
CA THR A 55 -3.45 -1.13 7.91
C THR A 55 -3.10 -1.83 9.23
N ARG A 56 -3.94 -2.78 9.67
CA ARG A 56 -3.67 -3.62 10.86
C ARG A 56 -2.56 -4.65 10.66
N TYR A 57 -2.24 -4.99 9.42
CA TYR A 57 -1.25 -5.99 9.03
C TYR A 57 0.02 -5.37 8.44
N VAL A 58 -0.02 -4.09 8.04
CA VAL A 58 1.13 -3.35 7.51
C VAL A 58 1.75 -2.46 8.59
N THR A 59 2.87 -2.91 9.17
CA THR A 59 3.57 -2.17 10.23
C THR A 59 4.02 -0.79 9.74
N GLY A 60 3.75 0.25 10.54
CA GLY A 60 4.14 1.63 10.21
C GLY A 60 3.16 2.38 9.33
N SER A 61 2.13 1.72 8.77
CA SER A 61 1.07 2.38 7.98
C SER A 61 0.09 3.22 8.81
N GLY A 62 0.21 3.17 10.14
CA GLY A 62 -0.78 3.77 11.04
C GLY A 62 -2.12 3.04 10.97
N LEU A 63 -3.17 3.65 11.51
CA LEU A 63 -4.53 3.11 11.49
C LEU A 63 -5.47 4.10 10.79
N ALA A 64 -5.02 4.63 9.64
CA ALA A 64 -5.85 5.52 8.85
C ALA A 64 -7.13 4.77 8.45
N ASP A 65 -8.27 5.38 8.77
CA ASP A 65 -9.58 4.93 8.33
C ASP A 65 -9.76 5.18 6.82
N GLY A 66 -9.17 6.27 6.31
CA GLY A 66 -9.10 6.71 4.90
C GLY A 66 -10.49 7.08 4.39
N GLU A 67 -10.77 8.35 4.14
CA GLU A 67 -10.41 9.02 2.87
C GLU A 67 -8.98 9.59 2.74
#